data_AF-A0A8G1UB32-F1
#
_entry.id   AF-A0A8G1UB32-F1
#
_cell.length_a   1.000
_cell.length_b   1.000
_cell.length_c   1.000
_cell.angle_alpha   90.00
_cell.angle_beta   90.00
_cell.angle_gamma   90.00
#
_symmetry.space_group_name_H-M   'P 1'
#
loop_
_entity.id
_entity.type
_entity.pdbx_description
1 polymer ?
#
loop_
_entity_poly.entity_id
_entity_poly.type
_entity_poly.pdbx_seq_one_letter_code
_entity_poly.pdbx_strand_id
1 'polypeptide(L)'
;MTEIGVERLQMKQVSERSGVALGTAYRYFSSKDHLLAAAIADWHRLLLADLVGEVGAGRSASPTERAVRFVRRGMRAYQRQPELARLRVAVATSTDPFASEALQGLARADRAALGAVIPEVPPASGELVRHMVGHAWQGELTAWVTGRTTLDDARTRLEEMVRLVLTPYESPPLPA
;
A
#
# COMPACT_ATOMS: atom_id res chain seq x y z
N MET A 1 -11.00 0.92 -14.82
CA MET A 1 -10.88 2.38 -14.97
C MET A 1 -10.02 2.64 -16.21
N THR A 2 -10.62 2.76 -17.38
CA THR A 2 -9.89 2.94 -18.64
C THR A 2 -10.03 4.41 -19.11
N GLU A 3 -8.90 5.00 -19.51
CA GLU A 3 -8.73 6.23 -20.32
C GLU A 3 -8.97 7.63 -19.76
N ILE A 4 -9.48 7.80 -18.54
CA ILE A 4 -9.53 9.11 -17.89
C ILE A 4 -8.68 9.03 -16.64
N GLY A 5 -7.47 9.61 -16.69
CA GLY A 5 -6.60 9.71 -15.50
C GLY A 5 -7.40 10.27 -14.32
N VAL A 6 -7.06 9.82 -13.11
CA VAL A 6 -7.76 10.12 -11.83
C VAL A 6 -8.17 11.60 -11.72
N GLU A 7 -7.36 12.50 -12.26
CA GLU A 7 -7.63 13.93 -12.36
C GLU A 7 -8.92 14.30 -13.10
N ARG A 8 -9.20 13.69 -14.26
CA ARG A 8 -10.39 14.01 -15.07
C ARG A 8 -11.61 13.13 -14.74
N LEU A 9 -11.50 12.21 -13.78
CA LEU A 9 -12.64 11.48 -13.25
C LEU A 9 -13.61 12.46 -12.58
N GLN A 10 -14.90 12.34 -12.87
CA GLN A 10 -15.96 13.13 -12.23
C GLN A 10 -16.95 12.21 -11.50
N MET A 11 -17.52 12.69 -10.40
CA MET A 11 -18.56 11.97 -9.64
C MET A 11 -19.75 11.58 -10.54
N LYS A 12 -20.13 12.44 -11.49
CA LYS A 12 -21.18 12.15 -12.48
C LYS A 12 -20.85 10.91 -13.33
N GLN A 13 -19.62 10.77 -13.80
CA GLN A 13 -19.20 9.62 -14.59
C GLN A 13 -19.20 8.33 -13.75
N VAL A 14 -18.85 8.43 -12.46
CA VAL A 14 -18.92 7.29 -11.53
C VAL A 14 -20.36 6.88 -11.31
N SER A 15 -21.26 7.83 -11.07
CA SER A 15 -22.70 7.57 -10.87
C SER A 15 -23.34 6.93 -12.10
N GLU A 16 -23.08 7.46 -13.30
CA GLU A 16 -23.57 6.90 -14.57
C GLU A 16 -23.08 5.47 -14.80
N ARG A 17 -21.79 5.20 -14.56
CA ARG A 17 -21.21 3.86 -14.75
C ARG A 17 -21.65 2.83 -13.72
N SER A 18 -21.97 3.26 -12.51
CA SER A 18 -22.43 2.39 -11.42
C SER A 18 -23.94 2.18 -11.43
N GLY A 19 -24.69 2.92 -12.26
CA GLY A 19 -26.16 2.89 -12.26
C GLY A 19 -26.77 3.51 -11.00
N VAL A 20 -26.00 4.27 -10.22
CA VAL A 20 -26.44 4.92 -8.99
C VAL A 20 -26.77 6.38 -9.28
N ALA A 21 -27.84 6.92 -8.68
CA ALA A 21 -28.14 8.34 -8.82
C ALA A 21 -27.02 9.20 -8.21
N LEU A 22 -26.69 10.34 -8.84
CA LEU A 22 -25.62 11.22 -8.35
C LEU A 22 -25.83 11.67 -6.89
N GLY A 23 -27.06 12.01 -6.52
CA GLY A 23 -27.41 12.35 -5.13
C GLY A 23 -27.20 11.20 -4.15
N THR A 24 -27.41 9.94 -4.60
CA THR A 24 -27.09 8.76 -3.79
C THR A 24 -25.59 8.58 -3.65
N ALA A 25 -24.79 8.81 -4.70
CA ALA A 25 -23.33 8.75 -4.59
C ALA A 25 -22.79 9.76 -3.56
N TYR A 26 -23.29 11.01 -3.59
CA TYR A 26 -22.92 12.04 -2.62
C TYR A 26 -23.38 11.75 -1.18
N ARG A 27 -24.41 10.92 -1.00
CA ARG A 27 -24.83 10.45 0.32
C ARG A 27 -23.78 9.56 0.99
N TYR A 28 -23.02 8.80 0.20
CA TYR A 28 -21.96 7.92 0.72
C TYR A 28 -20.58 8.57 0.68
N PHE A 29 -20.32 9.38 -0.35
CA PHE A 29 -19.02 10.02 -0.55
C PHE A 29 -19.20 11.53 -0.68
N SER A 30 -18.75 12.26 0.35
CA SER A 30 -18.78 13.72 0.43
C SER A 30 -18.08 14.43 -0.72
N SER A 31 -17.08 13.79 -1.32
CA SER A 31 -16.27 14.36 -2.40
C SER A 31 -15.73 13.28 -3.34
N LYS A 32 -15.18 13.72 -4.48
CA LYS A 32 -14.43 12.83 -5.39
C LYS A 32 -13.27 12.17 -4.65
N ASP A 33 -12.52 12.95 -3.88
CA ASP A 33 -11.35 12.46 -3.14
C ASP A 33 -11.75 11.44 -2.09
N HIS A 34 -12.86 11.65 -1.38
CA HIS A 34 -13.39 10.65 -0.45
C HIS A 34 -13.72 9.34 -1.18
N LEU A 35 -14.45 9.40 -2.31
CA LEU A 35 -14.75 8.21 -3.11
C LEU A 35 -13.48 7.47 -3.56
N LEU A 36 -12.50 8.22 -4.05
CA LEU A 36 -11.26 7.68 -4.58
C LEU A 36 -10.39 7.07 -3.48
N ALA A 37 -10.29 7.73 -2.32
CA ALA A 37 -9.57 7.25 -1.16
C ALA A 37 -10.21 5.99 -0.58
N ALA A 38 -11.55 5.94 -0.51
CA ALA A 38 -12.28 4.76 -0.08
C ALA A 38 -12.06 3.57 -1.04
N ALA A 39 -12.11 3.82 -2.35
CA ALA A 39 -11.89 2.79 -3.36
C ALA A 39 -10.48 2.18 -3.31
N ILE A 40 -9.44 3.02 -3.18
CA ILE A 40 -8.07 2.52 -3.06
C ILE A 40 -7.83 1.83 -1.72
N ALA A 41 -8.43 2.33 -0.63
CA ALA A 41 -8.33 1.69 0.68
C ALA A 41 -8.94 0.29 0.69
N ASP A 42 -10.12 0.10 0.08
CA ASP A 42 -10.75 -1.22 0.02
C ASP A 42 -9.94 -2.21 -0.83
N TRP A 43 -9.51 -1.79 -2.04
CA TRP A 43 -8.67 -2.65 -2.88
C TRP A 43 -7.36 -3.02 -2.18
N HIS A 44 -6.69 -2.03 -1.56
CA HIS A 44 -5.41 -2.25 -0.89
C HIS A 44 -5.57 -3.16 0.33
N ARG A 45 -6.67 -3.04 1.08
CA ARG A 45 -6.99 -3.96 2.19
C ARG A 45 -7.12 -5.41 1.72
N LEU A 46 -7.81 -5.66 0.60
CA LEU A 46 -7.93 -7.00 0.02
C LEU A 46 -6.56 -7.54 -0.42
N LEU A 47 -5.76 -6.70 -1.09
CA LEU A 47 -4.39 -7.05 -1.45
C LEU A 47 -3.57 -7.46 -0.22
N LEU A 48 -3.61 -6.67 0.86
CA LEU A 48 -2.86 -6.98 2.08
C LEU A 48 -3.29 -8.31 2.70
N ALA A 49 -4.59 -8.61 2.72
CA ALA A 49 -5.10 -9.88 3.23
C ALA A 49 -4.54 -11.08 2.45
N ASP A 50 -4.53 -11.00 1.12
CA ASP A 50 -3.96 -12.03 0.25
C ASP A 50 -2.46 -12.18 0.49
N LEU A 51 -1.72 -11.07 0.54
CA LEU A 51 -0.27 -11.07 0.76
C LEU A 51 0.11 -11.68 2.12
N VAL A 52 -0.62 -11.34 3.19
CA VAL A 52 -0.37 -11.90 4.53
C VAL A 52 -0.60 -13.40 4.53
N GLY A 53 -1.68 -13.88 3.92
CA GLY A 53 -1.97 -15.32 3.82
C GLY A 53 -0.88 -16.09 3.05
N GLU A 54 -0.42 -15.54 1.93
CA GLU A 54 0.61 -16.16 1.09
C GLU A 54 2.00 -16.18 1.74
N VAL A 55 2.38 -15.11 2.44
CA VAL A 55 3.70 -14.99 3.07
C VAL A 55 3.75 -15.76 4.39
N GLY A 56 2.66 -15.74 5.19
CA GLY A 56 2.56 -16.45 6.46
C GLY A 56 2.64 -17.97 6.34
N ALA A 57 2.32 -18.54 5.17
CA ALA A 57 2.48 -19.97 4.90
C ALA A 57 3.96 -20.43 4.87
N GLY A 58 4.93 -19.52 4.72
CA GLY A 58 6.35 -19.82 4.62
C GLY A 58 7.10 -19.83 5.96
N ARG A 59 6.74 -20.73 6.88
CA ARG A 59 7.26 -20.80 8.27
C ARG A 59 8.78 -21.02 8.43
N SER A 60 9.51 -21.33 7.35
CA SER A 60 10.96 -21.57 7.38
C SER A 60 11.81 -20.37 6.95
N ALA A 61 11.18 -19.28 6.50
CA ALA A 61 11.90 -18.08 6.04
C ALA A 61 12.19 -17.10 7.18
N SER A 62 13.32 -16.40 7.11
CA SER A 62 13.68 -15.38 8.11
C SER A 62 12.67 -14.21 8.10
N PRO A 63 12.57 -13.42 9.18
CA PRO A 63 11.71 -12.23 9.21
C PRO A 63 11.97 -11.29 8.02
N THR A 64 13.24 -11.06 7.70
CA THR A 64 13.69 -10.26 6.56
C THR A 64 13.20 -10.83 5.24
N GLU A 65 13.36 -12.12 4.99
CA GLU A 65 12.91 -12.76 3.75
C GLU A 65 11.40 -12.66 3.57
N ARG A 66 10.64 -12.82 4.65
CA ARG A 66 9.18 -12.68 4.61
C ARG A 66 8.77 -11.24 4.31
N ALA A 67 9.39 -10.25 4.95
CA ALA A 67 9.14 -8.83 4.67
C ALA A 67 9.52 -8.44 3.23
N VAL A 68 10.68 -8.90 2.74
CA VAL A 68 11.13 -8.69 1.34
C VAL A 68 10.12 -9.30 0.37
N ARG A 69 9.66 -10.54 0.62
CA ARG A 69 8.66 -11.20 -0.22
C ARG A 69 7.34 -10.42 -0.23
N PHE A 70 6.92 -9.93 0.93
CA PHE A 70 5.71 -9.14 1.10
C PHE A 70 5.76 -7.84 0.26
N VAL A 71 6.78 -7.01 0.44
CA VAL A 71 6.90 -5.74 -0.32
C VAL A 71 7.08 -5.98 -1.82
N ARG A 72 7.84 -7.01 -2.21
CA ARG A 72 8.03 -7.41 -3.61
C ARG A 72 6.70 -7.77 -4.28
N ARG A 73 5.89 -8.60 -3.63
CA ARG A 73 4.59 -9.03 -4.17
C ARG A 73 3.60 -7.87 -4.20
N GLY A 74 3.63 -7.00 -3.20
CA GLY A 74 2.84 -5.77 -3.19
C GLY A 74 3.17 -4.82 -4.34
N MET A 75 4.46 -4.52 -4.57
CA MET A 75 4.90 -3.74 -5.73
C MET A 75 4.48 -4.39 -7.05
N ARG A 76 4.52 -5.72 -7.14
CA ARG A 76 4.03 -6.45 -8.31
C ARG A 76 2.52 -6.34 -8.50
N ALA A 77 1.73 -6.25 -7.43
CA ALA A 77 0.29 -6.04 -7.55
C ALA A 77 -0.02 -4.66 -8.13
N TYR A 78 0.68 -3.62 -7.68
CA TYR A 78 0.59 -2.28 -8.26
C TYR A 78 1.08 -2.21 -9.71
N GLN A 79 2.11 -2.98 -10.08
CA GLN A 79 2.53 -3.12 -11.48
C GLN A 79 1.42 -3.66 -12.38
N ARG A 80 0.67 -4.66 -11.90
CA ARG A 80 -0.44 -5.26 -12.66
C ARG A 80 -1.68 -4.35 -12.71
N GLN A 81 -1.79 -3.42 -11.76
CA GLN A 81 -2.89 -2.47 -11.64
C GLN A 81 -2.35 -1.03 -11.57
N PRO A 82 -1.70 -0.51 -12.63
CA PRO A 82 -1.01 0.78 -12.58
C PRO A 82 -1.99 1.95 -12.35
N GLU A 83 -3.26 1.81 -12.71
CA GLU A 83 -4.28 2.82 -12.40
C GLU A 83 -4.54 2.95 -10.89
N LEU A 84 -4.43 1.85 -10.13
CA LEU A 84 -4.56 1.89 -8.67
C LEU A 84 -3.31 2.47 -8.00
N ALA A 85 -2.14 2.29 -8.62
CA ALA A 85 -0.93 3.00 -8.21
C ALA A 85 -1.08 4.51 -8.39
N ARG A 86 -1.53 4.93 -9.57
CA ARG A 86 -1.83 6.35 -9.86
C ARG A 86 -2.87 6.91 -8.92
N LEU A 87 -3.92 6.15 -8.63
CA LEU A 87 -4.96 6.51 -7.68
C LEU A 87 -4.38 6.74 -6.28
N ARG A 88 -3.61 5.78 -5.74
CA ARG A 88 -2.96 5.90 -4.43
C ARG A 88 -2.09 7.14 -4.33
N VAL A 89 -1.32 7.44 -5.38
CA VAL A 89 -0.45 8.62 -5.43
C VAL A 89 -1.27 9.91 -5.51
N ALA A 90 -2.32 9.95 -6.33
CA ALA A 90 -3.15 11.14 -6.50
C ALA A 90 -3.89 11.53 -5.20
N VAL A 91 -4.45 10.56 -4.48
CA VAL A 91 -5.17 10.86 -3.23
C VAL A 91 -4.23 11.15 -2.05
N ALA A 92 -2.95 10.79 -2.15
CA ALA A 92 -1.99 10.91 -1.04
C ALA A 92 -1.81 12.35 -0.50
N THR A 93 -2.09 13.35 -1.32
CA THR A 93 -1.98 14.77 -0.98
C THR A 93 -3.34 15.43 -0.73
N SER A 94 -4.43 14.65 -0.69
CA SER A 94 -5.76 15.21 -0.44
C SER A 94 -5.86 15.80 0.95
N THR A 95 -6.54 16.94 1.07
CA THR A 95 -6.86 17.61 2.33
C THR A 95 -8.33 17.46 2.72
N ASP A 96 -9.10 16.68 1.96
CA ASP A 96 -10.48 16.32 2.32
C ASP A 96 -10.47 15.48 3.63
N PRO A 97 -11.29 15.82 4.64
CA PRO A 97 -11.27 15.10 5.92
C PRO A 97 -11.61 13.62 5.83
N PHE A 98 -12.56 13.24 4.96
CA PHE A 98 -12.99 11.86 4.81
C PHE A 98 -12.00 11.04 3.98
N ALA A 99 -11.40 11.67 2.96
CA ALA A 99 -10.27 11.08 2.25
C ALA A 99 -9.08 10.85 3.22
N SER A 100 -8.79 11.82 4.08
CA SER A 100 -7.74 11.72 5.09
C SER A 100 -7.99 10.56 6.06
N GLU A 101 -9.24 10.37 6.51
CA GLU A 101 -9.61 9.23 7.34
C GLU A 101 -9.39 7.89 6.63
N ALA A 102 -9.82 7.77 5.38
CA ALA A 102 -9.59 6.56 4.58
C ALA A 102 -8.09 6.25 4.39
N LEU A 103 -7.26 7.28 4.16
CA LEU A 103 -5.80 7.14 4.04
C LEU A 103 -5.15 6.74 5.37
N GLN A 104 -5.63 7.27 6.51
CA GLN A 104 -5.19 6.81 7.81
C GLN A 104 -5.56 5.34 8.04
N GLY A 105 -6.75 4.91 7.60
CA GLY A 105 -7.15 3.51 7.59
C GLY A 105 -6.21 2.63 6.77
N LEU A 106 -5.84 3.07 5.56
CA LEU A 106 -4.87 2.41 4.71
C LEU A 106 -3.51 2.27 5.40
N ALA A 107 -2.99 3.33 6.02
CA ALA A 107 -1.73 3.29 6.76
C ALA A 107 -1.78 2.37 7.99
N ARG A 108 -2.93 2.29 8.68
CA ARG A 108 -3.14 1.31 9.77
C ARG A 108 -3.13 -0.12 9.23
N ALA A 109 -3.76 -0.37 8.09
CA ALA A 109 -3.76 -1.68 7.44
C ALA A 109 -2.35 -2.11 7.01
N ASP A 110 -1.55 -1.19 6.44
CA ASP A 110 -0.14 -1.43 6.09
C ASP A 110 0.66 -1.87 7.33
N ARG A 111 0.52 -1.16 8.45
CA ARG A 111 1.19 -1.52 9.71
C ARG A 111 0.69 -2.86 10.26
N ALA A 112 -0.61 -3.12 10.23
CA ALA A 112 -1.15 -4.40 10.71
C ALA A 112 -0.63 -5.58 9.87
N ALA A 113 -0.63 -5.44 8.54
CA ALA A 113 -0.15 -6.47 7.63
C ALA A 113 1.35 -6.74 7.82
N LEU A 114 2.18 -5.70 7.88
CA LEU A 114 3.61 -5.88 8.19
C LEU A 114 3.81 -6.52 9.57
N GLY A 115 3.04 -6.11 10.59
CA GLY A 115 3.11 -6.73 11.92
C GLY A 115 2.81 -8.23 11.91
N ALA A 116 1.87 -8.67 11.08
CA ALA A 116 1.56 -10.09 10.89
C ALA A 116 2.67 -10.85 10.13
N VAL A 117 3.39 -10.17 9.23
CA VAL A 117 4.48 -10.77 8.43
C VAL A 117 5.77 -10.93 9.23
N ILE A 118 6.06 -9.99 10.13
CA ILE A 118 7.26 -9.96 10.99
C ILE A 118 6.90 -9.85 12.48
N PRO A 119 6.22 -10.86 13.06
CA PRO A 119 5.82 -10.85 14.47
C PRO A 119 7.00 -10.86 15.45
N GLU A 120 8.21 -11.21 15.01
CA GLU A 120 9.42 -11.31 15.83
C GLU A 120 10.02 -9.95 16.19
N VAL A 121 9.64 -8.87 15.49
CA VAL A 121 10.14 -7.54 15.80
C VAL A 121 9.44 -7.01 17.06
N PRO A 122 10.18 -6.66 18.13
CA PRO A 122 9.59 -6.18 19.38
C PRO A 122 8.67 -4.97 19.16
N PRO A 123 7.57 -4.81 19.93
CA PRO A 123 6.59 -3.75 19.70
C PRO A 123 7.17 -2.33 19.59
N ALA A 124 8.11 -1.98 20.48
CA ALA A 124 8.73 -0.66 20.53
C ALA A 124 9.47 -0.29 19.23
N SER A 125 10.26 -1.22 18.68
CA SER A 125 10.96 -0.99 17.41
C SER A 125 10.09 -1.28 16.20
N GLY A 126 9.16 -2.22 16.32
CA GLY A 126 8.30 -2.67 15.25
C GLY A 126 7.41 -1.55 14.72
N GLU A 127 6.94 -0.64 15.57
CA GLU A 127 6.16 0.51 15.11
C GLU A 127 6.96 1.40 14.16
N LEU A 128 8.18 1.78 14.54
CA LEU A 128 9.06 2.61 13.73
C LEU A 128 9.47 1.89 12.44
N VAL A 129 9.84 0.61 12.52
CA VAL A 129 10.17 -0.22 11.35
C VAL A 129 9.01 -0.22 10.35
N ARG A 130 7.80 -0.52 10.80
CA ARG A 130 6.61 -0.57 9.93
C ARG A 130 6.25 0.79 9.35
N HIS A 131 6.40 1.84 10.14
CA HIS A 131 6.22 3.22 9.68
C HIS A 131 7.21 3.56 8.56
N MET A 132 8.51 3.31 8.77
CA MET A 132 9.54 3.55 7.76
C MET A 132 9.25 2.76 6.47
N VAL A 133 8.91 1.47 6.58
CA VAL A 133 8.62 0.62 5.39
C VAL A 133 7.41 1.15 4.63
N GLY A 134 6.34 1.55 5.34
CA GLY A 134 5.16 2.15 4.71
C GLY A 134 5.48 3.46 3.98
N HIS A 135 6.30 4.31 4.56
CA HIS A 135 6.75 5.56 3.92
C HIS A 135 7.64 5.32 2.71
N ALA A 136 8.60 4.40 2.79
CA ALA A 136 9.45 4.03 1.66
C ALA A 136 8.62 3.45 0.51
N TRP A 137 7.65 2.58 0.81
CA TRP A 137 6.73 2.06 -0.21
C TRP A 137 5.99 3.20 -0.92
N GLN A 138 5.36 4.10 -0.16
CA GLN A 138 4.64 5.25 -0.73
C GLN A 138 5.57 6.14 -1.58
N GLY A 139 6.79 6.38 -1.11
CA GLY A 139 7.81 7.15 -1.83
C GLY A 139 8.21 6.50 -3.15
N GLU A 140 8.53 5.21 -3.15
CA GLU A 140 8.92 4.46 -4.34
C GLU A 140 7.77 4.32 -5.34
N LEU A 141 6.54 4.12 -4.85
CA LEU A 141 5.34 4.12 -5.68
C LEU A 141 5.13 5.48 -6.37
N THR A 142 5.32 6.57 -5.63
CA THR A 142 5.22 7.94 -6.16
C THR A 142 6.31 8.21 -7.20
N ALA A 143 7.56 7.84 -6.91
CA ALA A 143 8.68 8.00 -7.83
C ALA A 143 8.44 7.24 -9.15
N TRP A 144 7.96 6.00 -9.06
CA TRP A 144 7.64 5.19 -10.24
C TRP A 144 6.48 5.78 -11.05
N VAL A 145 5.36 6.11 -10.40
CA VAL A 145 4.18 6.70 -11.06
C VAL A 145 4.50 8.01 -11.76
N THR A 146 5.39 8.82 -11.19
CA THR A 146 5.82 10.11 -11.75
C THR A 146 6.97 9.99 -12.77
N GLY A 147 7.40 8.77 -13.10
CA GLY A 147 8.46 8.53 -14.09
C GLY A 147 9.86 8.93 -13.63
N ARG A 148 10.08 9.17 -12.34
CA ARG A 148 11.40 9.53 -11.77
C ARG A 148 12.29 8.32 -11.53
N THR A 149 11.73 7.12 -11.59
CA THR A 149 12.47 5.87 -11.45
C THR A 149 11.77 4.74 -12.20
N THR A 150 12.52 3.68 -12.51
CA THR A 150 11.93 2.45 -13.04
C THR A 150 11.27 1.66 -11.92
N LEU A 151 10.33 0.78 -12.27
CA LEU A 151 9.73 -0.12 -11.29
C LEU A 151 10.77 -1.05 -10.65
N ASP A 152 11.79 -1.46 -11.42
CA ASP A 152 12.80 -2.39 -10.93
C ASP A 152 13.71 -1.74 -9.88
N ASP A 153 14.11 -0.49 -10.12
CA ASP A 153 14.85 0.31 -9.16
C ASP A 153 14.03 0.57 -7.90
N ALA A 154 12.76 0.95 -8.06
CA ALA A 154 11.84 1.19 -6.95
C ALA A 154 11.66 -0.06 -6.07
N ARG A 155 11.48 -1.21 -6.71
CA ARG A 155 11.41 -2.51 -6.02
C ARG A 155 12.72 -2.83 -5.30
N THR A 156 13.86 -2.67 -5.97
CA THR A 156 15.17 -2.99 -5.41
C THR A 156 15.48 -2.15 -4.18
N ARG A 157 15.28 -0.82 -4.26
CA ARG A 157 15.49 0.08 -3.11
C ARG A 157 14.56 -0.24 -1.94
N LEU A 158 13.30 -0.56 -2.20
CA LEU A 158 12.36 -0.96 -1.15
C LEU A 158 12.81 -2.26 -0.47
N GLU A 159 13.30 -3.24 -1.22
CA GLU A 159 13.83 -4.49 -0.66
C GLU A 159 15.11 -4.26 0.16
N GLU A 160 16.04 -3.44 -0.32
CA GLU A 160 17.28 -3.08 0.40
C GLU A 160 16.98 -2.33 1.70
N MET A 161 16.04 -1.38 1.65
CA MET A 161 15.58 -0.66 2.82
C MET A 161 14.98 -1.63 3.86
N VAL A 162 14.14 -2.57 3.44
CA VAL A 162 13.58 -3.60 4.33
C VAL A 162 14.69 -4.45 4.96
N ARG A 163 15.69 -4.86 4.19
CA ARG A 163 16.85 -5.59 4.73
C ARG A 163 17.57 -4.76 5.78
N LEU A 164 17.90 -3.50 5.47
CA LEU A 164 18.63 -2.60 6.37
C LEU A 164 17.92 -2.41 7.72
N VAL A 165 16.60 -2.17 7.71
CA VAL A 165 15.84 -1.94 8.94
C VAL A 165 15.59 -3.21 9.74
N LEU A 166 15.70 -4.39 9.11
CA LEU A 166 15.50 -5.68 9.76
C LEU A 166 16.78 -6.39 10.18
N THR A 167 17.95 -5.96 9.70
CA THR A 167 19.26 -6.50 10.10
C THR A 167 19.40 -6.74 11.62
N PRO A 168 18.97 -5.82 12.52
CA PRO A 168 19.12 -6.03 13.97
C PRO A 168 18.26 -7.18 14.55
N TYR A 169 17.31 -7.71 13.78
CA TYR A 169 16.36 -8.74 14.21
C TYR A 169 16.58 -10.08 13.50
N GLU A 170 17.63 -10.20 12.69
CA GLU A 170 18.05 -11.49 12.17
C GLU A 170 18.70 -12.30 13.30
N SER A 171 18.28 -13.56 13.48
CA SER A 171 18.97 -14.45 14.41
C SER A 171 20.42 -14.63 13.94
N PRO A 172 21.42 -14.58 14.84
CA PRO A 172 22.79 -14.90 14.46
C PRO A 172 22.82 -16.34 13.91
N PRO A 173 23.66 -16.63 12.90
CA PRO A 173 23.85 -18.00 12.43
C PRO A 173 24.26 -18.87 13.62
N LEU A 174 23.65 -20.06 13.75
CA LEU A 174 24.01 -21.04 14.76
C LEU A 174 25.54 -21.29 14.68
N PRO A 175 26.26 -21.30 15.80
CA PRO A 175 27.68 -21.68 15.78
C PRO A 175 27.81 -23.10 15.22
N ALA A 176 28.77 -23.27 14.32
CA ALA A 176 29.12 -24.54 13.68
C ALA A 176 29.67 -25.56 14.69
#